data_AF-A0A6J4Q0S3-F1
#
_entry.id   AF-A0A6J4Q0S3-F1
#
_cell.length_a   1.000
_cell.length_b   1.000
_cell.length_c   1.000
_cell.angle_alpha   90.00
_cell.angle_beta   90.00
_cell.angle_gamma   90.00
#
_symmetry.space_group_name_H-M   'P 1'
#
loop_
_entity.id
_entity.type
_entity.pdbx_description
1 polymer ?
#
loop_
_entity_poly.entity_id
_entity_poly.type
_entity_poly.pdbx_seq_one_letter_code
_entity_poly.pdbx_strand_id
1 'polypeptide(L)'
;MSVAGHAAMCILNLVRNFAPQYNQVKNGEWDIAGIAKKSYDLEGKAVGIYGAGAIGQLVAMRLQAFDVKMYYYKRSRLSNVEEEVCGFRYTRLDDMTANCDVISSSKHPSRTKPRASSIVTCSSA
;
A
#
# COMPACT_ATOMS: atom_id res chain seq x y z
N MET A 1 15.72 -12.36 -2.28
CA MET A 1 14.90 -11.24 -1.77
C MET A 1 13.45 -11.47 -2.17
N SER A 2 12.50 -11.58 -1.24
CA SER A 2 11.09 -11.86 -1.56
C SER A 2 10.35 -10.59 -2.02
N VAL A 3 9.50 -10.71 -3.05
CA VAL A 3 8.67 -9.60 -3.58
C VAL A 3 7.82 -8.96 -2.50
N ALA A 4 7.31 -9.75 -1.55
CA ALA A 4 6.49 -9.25 -0.46
C ALA A 4 7.24 -8.30 0.48
N GLY A 5 8.53 -8.58 0.76
CA GLY A 5 9.36 -7.70 1.58
C GLY A 5 9.68 -6.38 0.87
N HIS A 6 9.97 -6.45 -0.43
CA HIS A 6 10.19 -5.25 -1.23
C HIS A 6 8.93 -4.38 -1.33
N ALA A 7 7.76 -4.99 -1.49
CA ALA A 7 6.50 -4.25 -1.51
C ALA A 7 6.23 -3.50 -0.20
N ALA A 8 6.45 -4.14 0.96
CA ALA A 8 6.31 -3.48 2.26
C ALA A 8 7.29 -2.31 2.42
N MET A 9 8.54 -2.50 1.99
CA MET A 9 9.55 -1.41 1.98
C MET A 9 9.10 -0.24 1.11
N CYS A 10 8.61 -0.49 -0.10
CA CYS A 10 8.12 0.56 -0.99
C CYS A 10 6.96 1.34 -0.36
N ILE A 11 5.99 0.64 0.25
CA ILE A 11 4.87 1.28 0.94
C ILE A 11 5.36 2.23 2.02
N LEU A 12 6.28 1.78 2.89
CA LEU A 12 6.84 2.63 3.95
C LEU A 12 7.61 3.84 3.40
N ASN A 13 8.43 3.62 2.36
CA ASN A 13 9.17 4.72 1.72
C ASN A 13 8.25 5.79 1.14
N LEU A 14 7.09 5.40 0.61
CA LEU A 14 6.11 6.31 0.05
C LEU A 14 5.35 7.07 1.14
N VAL A 15 4.88 6.37 2.17
CA VAL A 15 4.12 6.97 3.28
C VAL A 15 4.99 7.91 4.11
N ARG A 16 6.26 7.55 4.36
CA ARG A 16 7.23 8.39 5.06
C ARG A 16 7.89 9.43 4.16
N ASN A 17 7.52 9.53 2.88
CA ASN A 17 8.09 10.48 1.92
C ASN A 17 9.63 10.43 1.86
N PHE A 18 10.24 9.23 1.88
CA PHE A 18 11.68 9.03 2.07
C PHE A 18 12.56 9.64 0.97
N ALA A 19 12.14 9.56 -0.29
CA ALA A 19 12.97 9.98 -1.43
C ALA A 19 13.33 11.49 -1.39
N PRO A 20 12.38 12.42 -1.14
CA PRO A 20 12.73 13.83 -0.89
C PRO A 20 13.65 14.04 0.31
N GLN A 21 13.48 13.29 1.41
CA GLN A 21 14.35 13.43 2.59
C GLN A 21 15.79 13.04 2.27
N TYR A 22 15.97 11.94 1.55
CA TYR A 22 17.28 11.48 1.12
C TYR A 22 17.98 12.53 0.22
N ASN A 23 17.25 13.13 -0.72
CA ASN A 23 17.80 14.16 -1.59
C ASN A 23 18.20 15.43 -0.81
N GLN A 24 17.42 15.82 0.21
CA GLN A 24 17.73 16.98 1.05
C GLN A 24 19.07 16.80 1.79
N VAL A 25 19.24 15.65 2.45
CA VAL A 25 20.48 15.32 3.16
C VAL A 25 21.67 15.27 2.21
N LYS A 26 21.49 14.69 1.01
CA LYS A 26 22.53 14.64 -0.03
C LYS A 26 22.97 16.04 -0.50
N ASN A 27 22.04 16.99 -0.51
CA ASN A 27 22.31 18.38 -0.91
C ASN A 27 22.86 19.24 0.25
N GLY A 28 23.02 18.67 1.46
CA GLY A 28 23.47 19.41 2.64
C GLY A 28 22.41 20.35 3.22
N GLU A 29 21.15 20.17 2.82
CA GLU A 29 20.01 20.94 3.32
C GLU A 29 19.45 20.30 4.60
N TRP A 30 18.82 21.10 5.47
CA TRP A 30 18.21 20.63 6.71
C TRP A 30 16.89 21.35 7.00
N ASP A 31 15.90 21.16 6.13
CA ASP A 31 14.54 21.65 6.34
C ASP A 31 13.63 20.50 6.80
N ILE A 32 13.65 20.28 8.12
CA ILE A 32 12.81 19.30 8.81
C ILE A 32 11.33 19.64 8.64
N ALA A 33 10.98 20.93 8.68
CA ALA A 33 9.60 21.38 8.68
C ALA A 33 8.92 21.14 7.34
N GLY A 34 9.61 21.37 6.21
CA GLY A 34 9.11 21.10 4.87
C GLY A 34 8.88 19.61 4.60
N ILE A 35 9.78 18.76 5.10
CA ILE A 35 9.70 17.30 4.95
C ILE A 35 8.60 16.70 5.80
N ALA A 36 8.53 17.08 7.09
CA ALA A 36 7.60 16.49 8.05
C ALA A 36 6.14 16.67 7.63
N LYS A 37 5.82 17.77 6.92
CA LYS A 37 4.48 18.06 6.38
C LYS A 37 3.91 16.98 5.46
N LYS A 38 4.76 16.22 4.77
CA LYS A 38 4.35 15.17 3.83
C LYS A 38 4.74 13.77 4.29
N SER A 39 5.22 13.64 5.53
CA SER A 39 5.56 12.35 6.13
C SER A 39 4.42 11.93 7.03
N TYR A 40 3.76 10.83 6.68
CA TYR A 40 2.67 10.27 7.46
C TYR A 40 3.11 8.97 8.13
N ASP A 41 2.39 8.55 9.16
CA ASP A 41 2.55 7.21 9.71
C ASP A 41 1.55 6.26 9.08
N LEU A 42 1.94 4.99 9.00
CA LEU A 42 1.13 3.95 8.39
C LEU A 42 0.00 3.48 9.35
N GLU A 43 0.16 3.71 10.66
CA GLU A 43 -0.81 3.32 11.69
C GLU A 43 -2.20 3.91 11.41
N GLY A 44 -3.24 3.08 11.52
CA GLY A 44 -4.63 3.48 11.30
C GLY A 44 -5.03 3.77 9.85
N LYS A 45 -4.08 3.72 8.90
CA LYS A 45 -4.34 3.94 7.48
C LYS A 45 -4.99 2.73 6.80
N ALA A 46 -5.68 2.99 5.70
CA ALA A 46 -6.32 1.96 4.88
C ALA A 46 -5.40 1.52 3.74
N VAL A 47 -5.05 0.23 3.69
CA VAL A 47 -4.20 -0.36 2.65
C VAL A 47 -5.00 -1.35 1.81
N GLY A 48 -5.05 -1.10 0.51
CA GLY A 48 -5.71 -1.95 -0.48
C GLY A 48 -4.71 -2.86 -1.23
N ILE A 49 -5.00 -4.15 -1.33
CA ILE A 49 -4.22 -5.10 -2.12
C ILE A 49 -5.04 -5.59 -3.32
N TYR A 50 -4.63 -5.17 -4.51
CA TYR A 50 -5.20 -5.63 -5.78
C TYR A 50 -4.57 -6.96 -6.19
N GLY A 51 -5.33 -8.04 -6.00
CA GLY A 51 -4.91 -9.41 -6.31
C GLY A 51 -4.26 -10.15 -5.14
N ALA A 52 -5.06 -10.57 -4.16
CA ALA A 52 -4.63 -11.39 -3.03
C ALA A 52 -4.35 -12.87 -3.42
N GLY A 53 -3.29 -13.10 -4.20
CA GLY A 53 -2.67 -14.42 -4.37
C GLY A 53 -1.62 -14.67 -3.27
N ALA A 54 -0.70 -15.62 -3.48
CA ALA A 54 0.34 -15.94 -2.50
C ALA A 54 1.18 -14.72 -2.08
N ILE A 55 1.58 -13.87 -3.04
CA ILE A 55 2.35 -12.65 -2.73
C ILE A 55 1.50 -11.64 -1.96
N GLY A 56 0.27 -11.39 -2.39
CA GLY A 56 -0.64 -10.45 -1.72
C GLY A 56 -0.94 -10.84 -0.27
N GLN A 57 -1.13 -12.13 0.00
CA GLN A 57 -1.28 -12.66 1.36
C GLN A 57 0.00 -12.45 2.20
N LEU A 58 1.18 -12.76 1.64
CA LEU A 58 2.46 -12.54 2.32
C LEU A 58 2.75 -11.05 2.62
N VAL A 59 2.29 -10.13 1.77
CA VAL A 59 2.36 -8.70 2.03
C VAL A 59 1.42 -8.33 3.18
N ALA A 60 0.18 -8.83 3.18
CA ALA A 60 -0.79 -8.60 4.25
C ALA A 60 -0.26 -9.02 5.61
N MET A 61 0.30 -10.22 5.71
CA MET A 61 0.87 -10.74 6.96
C MET A 61 1.99 -9.86 7.51
N ARG A 62 2.74 -9.17 6.64
CA ARG A 62 3.78 -8.22 7.07
C ARG A 62 3.19 -6.89 7.53
N LEU A 63 2.12 -6.45 6.87
CA LEU A 63 1.44 -5.21 7.18
C LEU A 63 0.56 -5.32 8.44
N GLN A 64 0.09 -6.51 8.82
CA GLN A 64 -0.66 -6.73 10.06
C GLN A 64 0.02 -6.16 11.31
N ALA A 65 1.35 -6.21 11.38
CA ALA A 65 2.12 -5.68 12.51
C ALA A 65 2.08 -4.15 12.63
N PHE A 66 1.59 -3.44 11.62
CA PHE A 66 1.55 -1.96 11.56
C PHE A 66 0.17 -1.37 11.91
N ASP A 67 -0.75 -2.17 12.45
CA ASP A 67 -2.11 -1.76 12.84
C ASP A 67 -2.87 -0.98 11.75
N VAL A 68 -2.85 -1.54 10.53
CA VAL A 68 -3.53 -0.98 9.36
C VAL A 68 -4.88 -1.64 9.10
N LYS A 69 -5.80 -0.88 8.49
CA LYS A 69 -7.04 -1.43 7.94
C LYS A 69 -6.73 -2.02 6.56
N MET A 70 -6.81 -3.33 6.41
CA MET A 70 -6.46 -3.98 5.14
C MET A 70 -7.69 -4.41 4.35
N TYR A 71 -7.70 -3.99 3.10
CA TYR A 71 -8.71 -4.34 2.12
C TYR A 71 -8.09 -5.08 0.96
N TYR A 72 -8.87 -5.95 0.31
CA TYR A 72 -8.41 -6.62 -0.89
C TYR A 72 -9.50 -6.74 -1.94
N TYR A 73 -9.06 -6.81 -3.19
CA TYR A 73 -9.91 -7.17 -4.32
C TYR A 73 -9.32 -8.35 -5.08
N LYS A 74 -10.16 -9.37 -5.34
CA LYS A 74 -9.85 -10.53 -6.17
C LYS A 74 -11.13 -11.02 -6.85
N ARG A 75 -11.02 -11.47 -8.11
CA ARG A 75 -12.17 -12.00 -8.86
C ARG A 75 -12.82 -13.21 -8.20
N SER A 76 -12.01 -14.12 -7.67
CA SER A 76 -12.45 -15.19 -6.78
C SER A 76 -12.12 -14.79 -5.35
N ARG A 77 -13.12 -14.71 -4.48
CA ARG A 77 -12.88 -14.41 -3.06
C ARG A 77 -11.96 -15.45 -2.43
N LEU A 78 -11.24 -15.01 -1.40
CA LEU A 78 -10.52 -15.92 -0.52
C LEU A 78 -11.52 -16.69 0.34
N SER A 79 -11.08 -17.83 0.87
CA SER A 79 -11.84 -18.51 1.91
C SER A 79 -11.86 -17.65 3.20
N ASN A 80 -12.89 -17.83 4.04
CA ASN A 80 -13.02 -17.08 5.30
C ASN A 80 -11.77 -17.25 6.20
N VAL A 81 -11.17 -18.45 6.18
CA VAL A 81 -9.94 -18.76 6.94
C VAL A 81 -8.76 -17.92 6.45
N GLU A 82 -8.56 -17.82 5.15
CA GLU A 82 -7.48 -17.00 4.58
C GLU A 82 -7.68 -15.50 4.86
N GLU A 83 -8.92 -15.02 4.83
CA GLU A 83 -9.25 -13.63 5.16
C GLU A 83 -8.93 -13.31 6.62
N GLU A 84 -9.27 -14.21 7.54
CA GLU A 84 -9.00 -14.05 8.97
C GLU A 84 -7.50 -14.07 9.26
N VAL A 85 -6.78 -15.07 8.73
CA VAL A 85 -5.32 -15.19 8.90
C VAL A 85 -4.59 -13.97 8.35
N CYS A 86 -5.02 -13.43 7.21
CA CYS A 86 -4.40 -12.25 6.61
C CYS A 86 -4.92 -10.92 7.15
N GLY A 87 -5.96 -10.92 8.00
CA GLY A 87 -6.59 -9.70 8.51
C GLY A 87 -7.25 -8.86 7.43
N PHE A 88 -7.68 -9.49 6.34
CA PHE A 88 -8.24 -8.82 5.18
C PHE A 88 -9.75 -8.61 5.30
N ARG A 89 -10.24 -7.59 4.60
CA ARG A 89 -11.66 -7.43 4.30
C ARG A 89 -11.86 -7.32 2.79
N TYR A 90 -12.75 -8.13 2.24
CA TYR A 90 -13.10 -8.03 0.82
C TYR A 90 -13.80 -6.71 0.54
N THR A 91 -13.41 -6.05 -0.54
CA THR A 91 -14.09 -4.85 -1.05
C THR A 91 -14.14 -4.86 -2.57
N ARG A 92 -15.02 -4.07 -3.19
CA ARG A 92 -15.01 -3.86 -4.64
C ARG A 92 -13.85 -2.92 -5.02
N LEU A 93 -13.42 -2.99 -6.28
CA LEU A 93 -12.32 -2.15 -6.77
C LEU A 93 -12.61 -0.66 -6.60
N ASP A 94 -13.82 -0.22 -6.96
CA ASP A 94 -14.23 1.19 -6.88
C ASP A 94 -14.20 1.69 -5.42
N ASP A 95 -14.74 0.89 -4.50
CA ASP A 95 -14.74 1.18 -3.06
C ASP A 95 -13.31 1.18 -2.48
N MET A 96 -12.44 0.29 -2.96
CA MET A 96 -11.04 0.25 -2.55
C MET A 96 -10.32 1.54 -2.94
N THR A 97 -10.52 2.01 -4.18
CA THR A 97 -9.90 3.25 -4.67
C THR A 97 -10.41 4.50 -3.98
N ALA A 98 -11.65 4.49 -3.50
CA ALA A 98 -12.22 5.62 -2.77
C ALA A 98 -11.79 5.67 -1.30
N ASN A 99 -11.56 4.53 -0.66
CA ASN A 99 -11.37 4.44 0.80
C ASN A 99 -9.95 4.09 1.25
N CYS A 100 -9.06 3.64 0.35
CA CYS A 100 -7.69 3.29 0.71
C CYS A 100 -6.72 4.45 0.50
N ASP A 101 -5.87 4.72 1.49
CA ASP A 101 -4.76 5.67 1.39
C ASP A 101 -3.63 5.13 0.50
N VAL A 102 -3.41 3.80 0.52
CA VAL A 102 -2.35 3.13 -0.24
C VAL A 102 -2.91 1.92 -0.96
N ILE A 103 -2.59 1.77 -2.25
CA ILE A 103 -2.98 0.59 -3.03
C ILE A 103 -1.76 -0.06 -3.66
N SER A 104 -1.57 -1.35 -3.35
CA SER A 104 -0.52 -2.19 -3.93
C SER A 104 -1.11 -3.19 -4.91
N SER A 105 -0.58 -3.24 -6.12
CA SER A 105 -0.98 -4.20 -7.15
C SER A 105 0.00 -5.38 -7.22
N SER A 106 -0.48 -6.59 -6.93
CA SER A 106 0.32 -7.82 -7.06
C SER A 106 0.08 -8.56 -8.39
N LYS A 107 -0.89 -8.12 -9.20
CA LYS A 107 -1.11 -8.64 -10.55
C LYS A 107 -0.49 -7.72 -11.60
N HIS A 108 0.05 -8.32 -12.66
CA HIS A 108 0.33 -7.59 -13.89
C HIS A 108 -0.99 -7.05 -14.46
N PRO A 109 -1.08 -5.75 -14.81
CA PRO A 109 -2.28 -5.20 -15.41
C PRO A 109 -2.53 -5.88 -16.75
N SER A 110 -3.58 -6.69 -16.85
CA SER A 110 -4.06 -7.20 -18.14
C SER A 110 -4.51 -6.02 -19.01
N ARG A 111 -4.08 -6.00 -20.27
CA ARG A 111 -4.14 -4.90 -21.26
C ARG A 111 -5.52 -4.31 -21.62
N THR A 112 -6.58 -4.64 -20.89
CA THR A 112 -7.98 -4.29 -21.22
C THR A 112 -8.60 -3.39 -20.15
N LYS A 113 -8.35 -2.08 -20.31
CA LYS A 113 -9.10 -0.89 -19.83
C LYS A 113 -8.98 -0.48 -18.33
N PRO A 114 -9.14 0.82 -17.99
CA PRO A 114 -8.20 1.91 -18.29
C PRO A 114 -7.94 2.88 -17.09
N ARG A 115 -6.88 3.69 -17.19
CA ARG A 115 -6.59 4.95 -16.45
C ARG A 115 -7.03 5.03 -14.98
N ALA A 116 -6.22 4.45 -14.08
CA ALA A 116 -5.89 5.13 -12.84
C ALA A 116 -4.42 5.55 -12.96
N SER A 117 -4.15 6.84 -13.05
CA SER A 117 -2.82 7.47 -13.16
C SER A 117 -1.94 7.28 -11.91
N SER A 118 -2.15 6.18 -11.17
CA SER A 118 -2.10 6.19 -9.72
C SER A 118 -2.08 4.77 -9.12
N ILE A 119 -1.40 3.81 -9.76
CA ILE A 119 -0.94 2.64 -8.99
C ILE A 119 0.14 3.21 -8.05
N VAL A 120 -0.21 3.29 -6.76
CA VAL A 120 0.38 4.16 -5.74
C VAL A 120 0.03 5.65 -5.94
N THR A 121 -1.18 6.05 -5.57
CA THR A 121 -1.39 7.41 -5.02
C THR A 121 -1.63 7.30 -3.54
N CYS A 122 -0.72 7.90 -2.75
CA CYS A 122 -1.10 8.45 -1.46
C CYS A 122 -2.12 9.55 -1.76
N SER A 123 -3.41 9.25 -1.59
CA SER A 123 -4.45 10.27 -1.70
C SER A 123 -4.36 11.10 -0.43
N SER A 124 -3.75 12.27 -0.55
CA SER A 124 -3.70 13.27 0.51
C SER A 124 -5.13 13.71 0.85
N ALA A 125 -5.58 13.35 2.05
CA ALA A 125 -6.63 14.04 2.77
C ALA A 125 -6.00 14.82 3.93
#